data_AF-A0A1B6FNN8-F1
#
_entry.id   AF-A0A1B6FNN8-F1
#
_cell.length_a   1.000
_cell.length_b   1.000
_cell.length_c   1.000
_cell.angle_alpha   90.00
_cell.angle_beta   90.00
_cell.angle_gamma   90.00
#
_symmetry.space_group_name_H-M   'P 1'
#
loop_
_entity.id
_entity.type
_entity.pdbx_description
1 polymer ?
#
loop_
_entity_poly.entity_id
_entity_poly.type
_entity_poly.pdbx_seq_one_letter_code
_entity_poly.pdbx_strand_id
1 'polypeptide(L)'
;SHTLDCRQWALDALCCDEDMTVVSPDALDQLVACARALTDDVRQTASFIQGNSTLLFKRGVSPSNSGEWMEDYDYVNLESKESVARQHAEIREALPAELRKSYDALVHEAEKMAITNDKKLEDGMDPSDIQVLSFYSAQCTTHALHLTHAIDAFLQTVEHNQPPKVFLAHGKFVVLSAHKLVHIGDTVHRNVSCADVRTRVLACANALSEALATTVHKTKRAAQQFPSVTAVQEMVDSVVDISHLARDLKMSLKIVTQ
;
A
#
# COMPACT_ATOMS: atom_id res chain seq x y z
N SER A 1 -31.70 43.00 -4.30
CA SER A 1 -30.44 43.76 -4.30
C SER A 1 -29.84 43.98 -2.91
N HIS A 2 -30.60 44.40 -1.89
CA HIS A 2 -30.03 44.84 -0.60
C HIS A 2 -29.15 43.85 0.18
N THR A 3 -29.17 42.55 -0.11
CA THR A 3 -28.40 41.53 0.64
C THR A 3 -26.94 41.45 0.19
N LEU A 4 -26.61 41.90 -1.02
CA LEU A 4 -25.25 41.82 -1.58
C LEU A 4 -24.41 43.06 -1.24
N ASP A 5 -25.03 44.24 -1.20
CA ASP A 5 -24.37 45.50 -0.83
C ASP A 5 -23.86 45.49 0.62
N CYS A 6 -24.58 44.84 1.54
CA CYS A 6 -24.19 44.69 2.94
C CYS A 6 -22.94 43.82 3.16
N ARG A 7 -22.48 43.09 2.12
CA ARG A 7 -21.29 42.23 2.18
C ARG A 7 -20.08 42.82 1.45
N GLN A 8 -20.11 44.11 1.09
CA GLN A 8 -19.06 44.81 0.32
C GLN A 8 -18.88 44.30 -1.12
N TRP A 9 -19.88 43.62 -1.69
CA TRP A 9 -19.85 43.22 -3.09
C TRP A 9 -20.41 44.35 -3.95
N ALA A 10 -19.65 45.44 -4.03
CA ALA A 10 -19.99 46.58 -4.89
C ALA A 10 -19.81 46.16 -6.36
N LEU A 11 -20.88 46.26 -7.17
CA LEU A 11 -20.83 45.93 -8.60
C LEU A 11 -19.78 46.79 -9.34
N ASP A 12 -19.55 48.02 -8.85
CA ASP A 12 -18.56 48.97 -9.37
C ASP A 12 -17.10 48.49 -9.17
N ALA A 13 -16.85 47.56 -8.23
CA ALA A 13 -15.53 46.94 -8.04
C ALA A 13 -15.32 45.70 -8.92
N LEU A 14 -16.41 45.13 -9.47
CA LEU A 14 -16.40 43.94 -10.33
C LEU A 14 -16.49 44.30 -11.82
N CYS A 15 -16.95 45.50 -12.15
CA CYS A 15 -16.94 46.00 -13.52
C CYS A 15 -15.50 46.39 -13.90
N CYS A 16 -14.88 45.62 -14.78
CA CYS A 16 -13.66 46.04 -15.45
C CYS A 16 -14.03 47.02 -16.56
N ASP A 17 -13.48 48.25 -16.51
CA ASP A 17 -13.54 49.20 -17.62
C ASP A 17 -12.91 48.55 -18.87
N GLU A 18 -13.63 48.52 -19.99
CA GLU A 18 -13.21 47.86 -21.24
C GLU A 18 -11.94 48.47 -21.87
N ASP A 19 -11.41 49.58 -21.34
CA ASP A 19 -10.25 50.31 -21.87
C ASP A 19 -8.92 50.07 -21.12
N MET A 20 -8.88 49.22 -20.09
CA MET A 20 -7.62 48.93 -19.37
C MET A 20 -6.85 47.76 -19.98
N THR A 21 -6.02 48.10 -20.97
CA THR A 21 -4.92 47.24 -21.43
C THR A 21 -4.01 46.81 -20.26
N VAL A 22 -3.79 45.49 -20.15
CA VAL A 22 -2.98 44.78 -19.13
C VAL A 22 -3.63 44.67 -17.75
N VAL A 23 -4.54 43.70 -17.61
CA VAL A 23 -4.99 43.20 -16.31
C VAL A 23 -3.82 42.49 -15.64
N SER A 24 -3.34 43.02 -14.52
CA SER A 24 -2.39 42.31 -13.66
C SER A 24 -3.02 40.99 -13.22
N PRO A 25 -2.33 39.84 -13.34
CA PRO A 25 -2.91 38.54 -13.01
C PRO A 25 -3.41 38.56 -11.57
N ASP A 26 -4.67 38.18 -11.38
CA ASP A 26 -5.28 38.16 -10.06
C ASP A 26 -4.64 37.06 -9.18
N ALA A 27 -5.00 37.03 -7.90
CA ALA A 27 -4.42 36.06 -6.97
C ALA A 27 -4.71 34.60 -7.37
N LEU A 28 -5.79 34.36 -8.12
CA LEU A 28 -6.17 33.03 -8.58
C LEU A 28 -5.33 32.62 -9.81
N ASP A 29 -5.12 33.53 -10.76
CA ASP A 29 -4.24 33.33 -11.91
C ASP A 29 -2.80 33.07 -11.48
N GLN A 30 -2.31 33.79 -10.47
CA GLN A 30 -0.99 33.55 -9.88
C GLN A 30 -0.93 32.18 -9.20
N LEU A 31 -1.95 31.79 -8.44
CA LEU A 31 -2.02 30.46 -7.81
C LEU A 31 -2.06 29.34 -8.84
N VAL A 32 -2.85 29.49 -9.91
CA VAL A 32 -2.96 28.51 -10.99
C VAL A 32 -1.64 28.40 -11.77
N ALA A 33 -0.96 29.53 -12.02
CA ALA A 33 0.35 29.53 -12.65
C ALA A 33 1.39 28.82 -11.77
N CYS A 34 1.43 29.12 -10.47
CA CYS A 34 2.30 28.43 -9.51
C CYS A 34 1.99 26.94 -9.40
N ALA A 35 0.71 26.55 -9.36
CA ALA A 35 0.31 25.16 -9.27
C ALA A 35 0.68 24.35 -10.52
N ARG A 36 0.59 24.97 -11.71
CA ARG A 36 1.03 24.36 -12.97
C ARG A 36 2.55 24.17 -13.01
N ALA A 37 3.31 25.22 -12.68
CA ALA A 37 4.77 25.15 -12.62
C ALA A 37 5.26 24.13 -11.60
N LEU A 38 4.60 24.03 -10.44
CA LEU A 38 4.97 23.09 -9.38
C LEU A 38 4.99 21.64 -9.88
N THR A 39 4.06 21.24 -10.74
CA THR A 39 4.03 19.87 -11.27
C THR A 39 5.20 19.55 -12.19
N ASP A 40 5.67 20.54 -12.97
CA ASP A 40 6.83 20.40 -13.84
C ASP A 40 8.13 20.47 -13.04
N ASP A 41 8.21 21.36 -12.04
CA ASP A 41 9.36 21.48 -11.13
C ASP A 41 9.58 20.20 -10.33
N VAL A 42 8.49 19.58 -9.83
CA VAL A 42 8.55 18.28 -9.14
C VAL A 42 9.04 17.19 -10.09
N ARG A 43 8.56 17.17 -11.33
CA ARG A 43 9.00 16.20 -12.34
C ARG A 43 10.47 16.37 -12.69
N GLN A 44 10.93 17.61 -12.86
CA GLN A 44 12.32 17.92 -13.19
C GLN A 44 13.24 17.57 -12.03
N THR A 45 12.84 17.87 -10.80
CA THR A 45 13.56 17.49 -9.58
C THR A 45 13.66 15.98 -9.45
N ALA A 46 12.55 15.26 -9.63
CA ALA A 46 12.53 13.79 -9.59
C ALA A 46 13.42 13.18 -10.69
N SER A 47 13.36 13.71 -11.91
CA SER A 47 14.20 13.25 -13.02
C SER A 47 15.68 13.52 -12.79
N PHE A 48 16.02 14.68 -12.20
CA PHE A 48 17.40 15.02 -11.84
C PHE A 48 17.95 14.11 -10.74
N ILE A 49 17.16 13.85 -9.70
CA ILE A 49 17.53 12.91 -8.63
C ILE A 49 17.70 11.50 -9.20
N GLN A 50 16.77 11.05 -10.05
CA GLN A 50 16.82 9.73 -10.66
C GLN A 50 18.07 9.57 -11.54
N GLY A 51 18.34 10.52 -12.43
CA GLY A 51 19.48 10.50 -13.35
C GLY A 51 20.84 10.59 -12.66
N ASN A 52 20.92 11.24 -11.50
CA ASN A 52 22.16 11.43 -10.74
C ASN A 52 22.23 10.59 -9.45
N SER A 53 21.29 9.67 -9.26
CA SER A 53 21.09 8.94 -7.99
C SER A 53 22.35 8.23 -7.51
N THR A 54 23.17 7.67 -8.40
CA THR A 54 24.41 6.96 -8.07
C THR A 54 25.56 7.85 -7.59
N LEU A 55 25.48 9.16 -7.85
CA LEU A 55 26.44 10.16 -7.39
C LEU A 55 25.96 10.84 -6.10
N LEU A 56 24.65 11.01 -5.97
CA LEU A 56 24.01 11.59 -4.80
C LEU A 56 23.99 10.62 -3.61
N PHE A 57 23.83 9.33 -3.88
CA PHE A 57 23.70 8.29 -2.86
C PHE A 57 24.80 7.25 -3.02
N LYS A 58 25.66 7.15 -2.01
CA LYS A 58 26.71 6.14 -1.94
C LYS A 58 26.06 4.78 -1.65
N ARG A 59 26.11 3.83 -2.59
CA ARG A 59 25.72 2.44 -2.34
C ARG A 59 26.52 1.92 -1.14
N GLY A 60 25.84 1.64 -0.04
CA GLY A 60 26.46 1.12 1.17
C GLY A 60 26.94 -0.29 0.95
N VAL A 61 28.20 -0.48 0.60
CA VAL A 61 28.86 -1.78 0.78
C VAL A 61 29.29 -1.86 2.24
N SER A 62 28.39 -2.33 3.12
CA SER A 62 28.76 -2.75 4.47
C SER A 62 29.20 -4.22 4.42
N PRO A 63 30.31 -4.65 5.07
CA PRO A 63 30.82 -6.01 4.99
C PRO A 63 30.07 -7.05 5.85
N SER A 64 28.83 -6.79 6.25
CA SER A 64 28.05 -7.71 7.09
C SER A 64 26.74 -8.12 6.43
N ASN A 65 26.75 -9.38 5.99
CA ASN A 65 25.71 -10.30 5.57
C ASN A 65 24.27 -10.14 6.16
N SER A 66 23.58 -9.04 5.87
CA SER A 66 22.15 -8.86 6.12
C SER A 66 21.63 -7.61 5.40
N GLY A 67 20.97 -7.73 4.23
CA GLY A 67 20.33 -6.53 3.69
C GLY A 67 19.73 -6.48 2.28
N GLU A 68 20.04 -7.38 1.33
CA GLU A 68 19.56 -7.21 -0.07
C GLU A 68 18.03 -7.23 -0.28
N TRP A 69 17.22 -7.51 0.73
CA TRP A 69 15.75 -7.48 0.65
C TRP A 69 15.11 -6.53 1.68
N MET A 70 15.94 -5.88 2.51
CA MET A 70 15.51 -4.78 3.37
C MET A 70 15.86 -3.42 2.76
N GLU A 71 16.84 -3.36 1.84
CA GLU A 71 17.25 -2.13 1.16
C GLU A 71 16.21 -1.60 0.15
N ASP A 72 15.24 -2.41 -0.27
CA ASP A 72 14.12 -1.98 -1.13
C ASP A 72 12.90 -1.45 -0.35
N TYR A 73 12.97 -1.32 0.98
CA TYR A 73 11.97 -0.64 1.80
C TYR A 73 12.19 0.88 1.89
N ASP A 74 12.95 1.45 0.94
CA ASP A 74 12.89 2.87 0.61
C ASP A 74 11.83 3.06 -0.47
N TYR A 75 10.68 3.62 -0.08
CA TYR A 75 9.41 3.66 -0.81
C TYR A 75 9.42 4.65 -1.98
N VAL A 76 10.40 4.52 -2.87
CA VAL A 76 10.49 5.15 -4.20
C VAL A 76 11.33 4.25 -5.11
N ASN A 77 10.88 3.03 -5.38
CA ASN A 77 11.29 2.40 -6.63
C ASN A 77 10.58 3.17 -7.75
N LEU A 78 11.25 4.19 -8.32
CA LEU A 78 10.87 4.86 -9.58
C LEU A 78 10.98 3.89 -10.77
N GLU A 79 10.61 2.62 -10.58
CA GLU A 79 10.29 1.75 -11.70
C GLU A 79 9.13 2.39 -12.42
N SER A 80 9.34 2.71 -13.69
CA SER A 80 8.27 3.26 -14.51
C SER A 80 7.09 2.29 -14.48
N LYS A 81 5.87 2.82 -14.50
CA LYS A 81 4.64 2.01 -14.65
C LYS A 81 4.76 1.00 -15.79
N GLU A 82 5.54 1.33 -16.82
CA GLU A 82 5.88 0.44 -17.93
C GLU A 82 6.80 -0.73 -17.56
N SER A 83 7.79 -0.54 -16.68
CA SER A 83 8.66 -1.62 -16.18
C SER A 83 7.85 -2.66 -15.40
N VAL A 84 6.97 -2.20 -14.51
CA VAL A 84 6.07 -3.06 -13.76
C VAL A 84 5.12 -3.80 -14.71
N ALA A 85 4.52 -3.10 -15.68
CA ALA A 85 3.66 -3.73 -16.67
C ALA A 85 4.40 -4.80 -17.50
N ARG A 86 5.67 -4.56 -17.88
CA ARG A 86 6.50 -5.55 -18.56
C ARG A 86 6.78 -6.78 -17.70
N GLN A 87 7.12 -6.60 -16.43
CA GLN A 87 7.34 -7.72 -15.49
C GLN A 87 6.07 -8.56 -15.32
N HIS A 88 4.90 -7.90 -15.18
CA HIS A 88 3.62 -8.58 -15.06
C HIS A 88 3.28 -9.37 -16.34
N ALA A 89 3.52 -8.81 -17.52
CA ALA A 89 3.31 -9.49 -18.79
C ALA A 89 4.21 -10.73 -18.92
N GLU A 90 5.49 -10.61 -18.56
CA GLU A 90 6.44 -11.72 -18.63
C GLU A 90 6.04 -12.88 -17.68
N ILE A 91 5.63 -12.56 -16.45
CA ILE A 91 5.15 -13.58 -15.49
C ILE A 91 3.87 -14.23 -16.03
N ARG A 92 2.94 -13.43 -16.56
CA ARG A 92 1.69 -13.92 -17.13
C ARG A 92 1.92 -14.88 -18.30
N GLU A 93 2.88 -14.59 -19.17
CA GLU A 93 3.23 -15.48 -20.29
C GLU A 93 3.86 -16.79 -19.81
N ALA A 94 4.71 -16.75 -18.79
CA ALA A 94 5.35 -17.93 -18.20
C ALA A 94 4.38 -18.85 -17.44
N LEU A 95 3.22 -18.34 -17.03
CA LEU A 95 2.23 -19.08 -16.25
C LEU A 95 1.38 -20.04 -17.11
N PRO A 96 1.05 -21.23 -16.59
CA PRO A 96 -0.02 -22.08 -17.11
C PRO A 96 -1.38 -21.37 -17.15
N ALA A 97 -2.27 -21.79 -18.06
CA ALA A 97 -3.58 -21.15 -18.26
C ALA A 97 -4.46 -21.12 -17.00
N GLU A 98 -4.29 -22.10 -16.11
CA GLU A 98 -5.01 -22.22 -14.84
C GLU A 98 -4.59 -21.14 -13.84
N LEU A 99 -3.27 -20.89 -13.70
CA LEU A 99 -2.73 -19.90 -12.76
C LEU A 99 -2.85 -18.45 -13.26
N ARG A 100 -2.89 -18.23 -14.59
CA ARG A 100 -3.03 -16.88 -15.18
C ARG A 100 -4.23 -16.11 -14.65
N LYS A 101 -5.39 -16.77 -14.54
CA LYS A 101 -6.62 -16.13 -14.04
C LYS A 101 -6.47 -15.67 -12.59
N SER A 102 -5.82 -16.49 -11.76
CA SER A 102 -5.56 -16.14 -10.36
C SER A 102 -4.61 -14.95 -10.25
N TYR A 103 -3.55 -14.93 -11.05
CA TYR A 103 -2.57 -13.84 -11.06
C TYR A 103 -3.20 -12.52 -11.52
N ASP A 104 -3.98 -12.53 -12.61
CA ASP A 104 -4.67 -11.32 -13.12
C ASP A 104 -5.63 -10.74 -12.05
N ALA A 105 -6.33 -11.61 -11.29
CA ALA A 105 -7.19 -11.18 -10.19
C ALA A 105 -6.40 -10.54 -9.04
N LEU A 106 -5.22 -11.07 -8.69
CA LEU A 106 -4.36 -10.50 -7.65
C LEU A 106 -3.81 -9.13 -8.05
N VAL A 107 -3.42 -8.96 -9.31
CA VAL A 107 -2.95 -7.68 -9.85
C VAL A 107 -4.06 -6.63 -9.73
N HIS A 108 -5.26 -6.94 -10.19
CA HIS A 108 -6.41 -6.03 -10.11
C HIS A 108 -6.76 -5.69 -8.65
N GLU A 109 -6.72 -6.67 -7.74
CA GLU A 109 -6.98 -6.41 -6.33
C GLU A 109 -5.91 -5.51 -5.70
N ALA A 110 -4.64 -5.71 -6.04
CA ALA A 110 -3.54 -4.84 -5.60
C ALA A 110 -3.73 -3.39 -6.07
N GLU A 111 -4.14 -3.18 -7.33
CA GLU A 111 -4.44 -1.85 -7.87
C GLU A 111 -5.60 -1.18 -7.11
N LYS A 112 -6.67 -1.92 -6.83
CA LYS A 112 -7.82 -1.42 -6.06
C LYS A 112 -7.45 -1.08 -4.61
N MET A 113 -6.58 -1.89 -3.99
CA MET A 113 -6.09 -1.65 -2.64
C MET A 113 -5.22 -0.38 -2.56
N ALA A 114 -4.45 -0.05 -3.60
CA ALA A 114 -3.66 1.18 -3.64
C ALA A 114 -4.54 2.45 -3.67
N ILE A 115 -5.73 2.39 -4.27
CA ILE A 115 -6.65 3.53 -4.43
C ILE A 115 -7.45 3.83 -3.14
N THR A 116 -7.64 2.84 -2.27
CA THR A 116 -8.50 2.96 -1.06
C THR A 116 -7.79 3.50 0.18
N ASN A 117 -6.51 3.87 0.09
CA ASN A 117 -5.69 4.29 1.24
C ASN A 117 -6.12 5.61 1.91
N ASP A 118 -7.04 6.39 1.33
CA ASP A 118 -7.31 7.78 1.74
C ASP A 118 -8.76 8.11 2.15
N LYS A 119 -9.62 7.13 2.46
CA LYS A 119 -10.86 7.45 3.19
C LYS A 119 -10.54 7.64 4.67
N LYS A 120 -9.96 8.79 4.99
CA LYS A 120 -9.96 9.35 6.35
C LYS A 120 -11.41 9.38 6.82
N LEU A 121 -11.66 9.00 8.07
CA LEU A 121 -12.97 9.21 8.71
C LEU A 121 -13.35 10.68 8.47
N GLU A 122 -14.36 10.92 7.64
CA GLU A 122 -14.78 12.28 7.31
C GLU A 122 -15.20 12.99 8.60
N ASP A 123 -14.78 14.26 8.67
CA ASP A 123 -15.08 15.24 9.69
C ASP A 123 -16.57 15.22 10.06
N GLY A 124 -16.90 14.82 11.30
CA GLY A 124 -18.26 14.96 11.83
C GLY A 124 -18.91 13.78 12.54
N MET A 125 -18.21 12.68 12.83
CA MET A 125 -18.75 11.61 13.71
C MET A 125 -18.03 11.59 15.06
N ASP A 126 -18.80 11.68 16.15
CA ASP A 126 -18.32 11.52 17.52
C ASP A 126 -17.58 10.16 17.65
N PRO A 127 -16.29 10.13 18.02
CA PRO A 127 -15.43 8.95 17.97
C PRO A 127 -15.76 7.99 19.12
N SER A 128 -16.91 7.33 19.03
CA SER A 128 -17.13 6.14 19.83
C SER A 128 -16.22 5.02 19.30
N ASP A 129 -15.45 4.39 20.19
CA ASP A 129 -14.63 3.21 19.89
C ASP A 129 -15.40 2.16 19.07
N ILE A 130 -16.73 2.07 19.28
CA ILE A 130 -17.64 1.17 18.56
C ILE A 130 -17.67 1.46 17.06
N GLN A 131 -17.71 2.73 16.66
CA GLN A 131 -17.76 3.10 15.24
C GLN A 131 -16.43 2.82 14.54
N VAL A 132 -15.32 3.17 15.20
CA VAL A 132 -13.96 2.88 14.72
C VAL A 132 -13.78 1.36 14.55
N LEU A 133 -14.15 0.58 15.56
CA LEU A 133 -14.06 -0.88 15.51
C LEU A 133 -14.99 -1.48 14.47
N SER A 134 -16.22 -1.00 14.34
CA SER A 134 -17.17 -1.49 13.32
C SER A 134 -16.64 -1.28 11.90
N PHE A 135 -16.13 -0.08 11.61
CA PHE A 135 -15.57 0.27 10.31
C PHE A 135 -14.31 -0.54 9.97
N TYR A 136 -13.33 -0.57 10.87
CA TYR A 136 -12.08 -1.30 10.63
C TYR A 136 -12.24 -2.81 10.71
N SER A 137 -13.22 -3.34 11.44
CA SER A 137 -13.57 -4.77 11.42
C SER A 137 -14.13 -5.20 10.06
N ALA A 138 -14.98 -4.37 9.44
CA ALA A 138 -15.47 -4.61 8.09
C ALA A 138 -14.31 -4.57 7.07
N GLN A 139 -13.44 -3.55 7.14
CA GLN A 139 -12.26 -3.48 6.28
C GLN A 139 -11.29 -4.65 6.49
N CYS A 140 -11.00 -5.01 7.74
CA CYS A 140 -10.14 -6.14 8.08
C CYS A 140 -10.69 -7.45 7.52
N THR A 141 -12.02 -7.61 7.49
CA THR A 141 -12.66 -8.78 6.89
C THR A 141 -12.42 -8.84 5.39
N THR A 142 -12.60 -7.72 4.67
CA THR A 142 -12.33 -7.64 3.23
C THR A 142 -10.87 -7.96 2.92
N HIS A 143 -9.92 -7.33 3.61
CA HIS A 143 -8.50 -7.57 3.36
C HIS A 143 -8.03 -8.97 3.77
N ALA A 144 -8.67 -9.59 4.77
CA ALA A 144 -8.41 -10.98 5.12
C ALA A 144 -8.86 -11.95 4.01
N LEU A 145 -9.93 -11.63 3.27
CA LEU A 145 -10.33 -12.40 2.09
C LEU A 145 -9.29 -12.28 0.96
N HIS A 146 -8.81 -11.07 0.67
CA HIS A 146 -7.77 -10.87 -0.36
C HIS A 146 -6.47 -11.61 0.00
N LEU A 147 -6.08 -11.56 1.29
CA LEU A 147 -4.95 -12.35 1.79
C LEU A 147 -5.16 -13.85 1.56
N THR A 148 -6.36 -14.36 1.83
CA THR A 148 -6.68 -15.79 1.63
C THR A 148 -6.53 -16.16 0.16
N HIS A 149 -7.11 -15.38 -0.76
CA HIS A 149 -6.95 -15.60 -2.20
C HIS A 149 -5.48 -15.53 -2.66
N ALA A 150 -4.68 -14.61 -2.10
CA ALA A 150 -3.25 -14.51 -2.41
C ALA A 150 -2.46 -15.72 -1.91
N ILE A 151 -2.78 -16.23 -0.71
CA ILE A 151 -2.17 -17.44 -0.16
C ILE A 151 -2.55 -18.65 -1.00
N ASP A 152 -3.81 -18.83 -1.35
CA ASP A 152 -4.26 -19.97 -2.15
C ASP A 152 -3.55 -19.99 -3.52
N ALA A 153 -3.49 -18.84 -4.20
CA ALA A 153 -2.78 -18.73 -5.47
C ALA A 153 -1.26 -18.99 -5.32
N PHE A 154 -0.65 -18.51 -4.23
CA PHE A 154 0.75 -18.80 -3.93
C PHE A 154 0.98 -20.30 -3.71
N LEU A 155 0.15 -20.97 -2.90
CA LEU A 155 0.28 -22.40 -2.63
C LEU A 155 0.11 -23.21 -3.92
N GLN A 156 -0.80 -22.83 -4.81
CA GLN A 156 -0.93 -23.46 -6.13
C GLN A 156 0.37 -23.35 -6.94
N THR A 157 1.11 -22.23 -6.88
CA THR A 157 2.41 -22.15 -7.58
C THR A 157 3.43 -23.14 -7.03
N VAL A 158 3.40 -23.41 -5.73
CA VAL A 158 4.29 -24.38 -5.08
C VAL A 158 3.88 -25.80 -5.43
N GLU A 159 2.58 -26.12 -5.38
CA GLU A 159 2.03 -27.43 -5.76
C GLU A 159 2.33 -27.81 -7.21
N HIS A 160 2.34 -26.83 -8.11
CA HIS A 160 2.69 -27.02 -9.52
C HIS A 160 4.20 -26.88 -9.80
N ASN A 161 5.05 -26.93 -8.76
CA ASN A 161 6.51 -26.84 -8.82
C ASN A 161 7.01 -25.67 -9.69
N GLN A 162 6.33 -24.51 -9.62
CA GLN A 162 6.71 -23.35 -10.41
C GLN A 162 8.09 -22.81 -9.97
N PRO A 163 8.87 -22.23 -10.89
CA PRO A 163 10.20 -21.72 -10.58
C PRO A 163 10.13 -20.50 -9.64
N PRO A 164 11.26 -20.14 -8.97
CA PRO A 164 11.33 -19.01 -8.04
C PRO A 164 10.70 -17.72 -8.53
N LYS A 165 10.94 -17.35 -9.79
CA LYS A 165 10.37 -16.14 -10.39
C LYS A 165 8.84 -16.07 -10.25
N VAL A 166 8.15 -17.19 -10.39
CA VAL A 166 6.69 -17.26 -10.40
C VAL A 166 6.11 -17.24 -8.99
N PHE A 167 6.59 -18.10 -8.08
CA PHE A 167 6.07 -18.10 -6.71
C PHE A 167 6.47 -16.83 -5.95
N LEU A 168 7.62 -16.23 -6.25
CA LEU A 168 8.01 -14.93 -5.69
C LEU A 168 7.05 -13.82 -6.12
N ALA A 169 6.58 -13.84 -7.37
CA ALA A 169 5.58 -12.88 -7.84
C ALA A 169 4.27 -13.00 -7.05
N HIS A 170 3.83 -14.22 -6.75
CA HIS A 170 2.63 -14.46 -5.92
C HIS A 170 2.88 -14.08 -4.45
N GLY A 171 4.08 -14.36 -3.93
CA GLY A 171 4.48 -13.99 -2.57
C GLY A 171 4.40 -12.48 -2.31
N LYS A 172 4.65 -11.64 -3.33
CA LYS A 172 4.48 -10.18 -3.21
C LYS A 172 3.04 -9.79 -2.86
N PHE A 173 2.03 -10.46 -3.43
CA PHE A 173 0.63 -10.17 -3.11
C PHE A 173 0.23 -10.63 -1.70
N VAL A 174 0.82 -11.74 -1.22
CA VAL A 174 0.65 -12.19 0.16
C VAL A 174 1.17 -11.13 1.13
N VAL A 175 2.41 -10.66 0.90
CA VAL A 175 3.03 -9.61 1.73
C VAL A 175 2.22 -8.32 1.68
N LEU A 176 1.83 -7.86 0.49
CA LEU A 176 1.03 -6.65 0.31
C LEU A 176 -0.30 -6.72 1.06
N SER A 177 -1.02 -7.85 0.93
CA SER A 177 -2.33 -8.03 1.56
C SER A 177 -2.25 -8.09 3.08
N ALA A 178 -1.25 -8.81 3.61
CA ALA A 178 -1.01 -8.91 5.04
C ALA A 178 -0.53 -7.58 5.64
N HIS A 179 0.30 -6.82 4.92
CA HIS A 179 0.74 -5.50 5.38
C HIS A 179 -0.42 -4.52 5.52
N LYS A 180 -1.43 -4.59 4.64
CA LYS A 180 -2.66 -3.79 4.79
C LYS A 180 -3.42 -4.13 6.07
N LEU A 181 -3.43 -5.40 6.49
CA LEU A 181 -4.03 -5.80 7.76
C LEU A 181 -3.24 -5.25 8.96
N VAL A 182 -1.89 -5.31 8.93
CA VAL A 182 -1.03 -4.70 9.95
C VAL A 182 -1.36 -3.21 10.08
N HIS A 183 -1.42 -2.49 8.96
CA HIS A 183 -1.77 -1.06 8.94
C HIS A 183 -3.16 -0.77 9.54
N ILE A 184 -4.15 -1.62 9.27
CA ILE A 184 -5.47 -1.50 9.92
C ILE A 184 -5.35 -1.69 11.43
N GLY A 185 -4.60 -2.69 11.89
CA GLY A 185 -4.33 -2.92 13.31
C GLY A 185 -3.67 -1.71 13.99
N ASP A 186 -2.62 -1.15 13.38
CA ASP A 186 -1.94 0.04 13.87
C ASP A 186 -2.86 1.27 13.92
N THR A 187 -3.72 1.41 12.90
CA THR A 187 -4.68 2.52 12.85
C THR A 187 -5.71 2.38 13.96
N VAL A 188 -6.27 1.19 14.18
CA VAL A 188 -7.21 0.94 15.27
C VAL A 188 -6.54 1.19 16.63
N HIS A 189 -5.31 0.72 16.82
CA HIS A 189 -4.54 0.95 18.04
C HIS A 189 -4.41 2.45 18.38
N ARG A 190 -4.25 3.31 17.37
CA ARG A 190 -4.11 4.77 17.55
C ARG A 190 -5.45 5.50 17.74
N ASN A 191 -6.56 4.91 17.33
CA ASN A 191 -7.88 5.58 17.27
C ASN A 191 -8.92 5.00 18.25
N VAL A 192 -8.54 4.05 19.10
CA VAL A 192 -9.40 3.44 20.13
C VAL A 192 -8.94 3.83 21.53
N SER A 193 -9.88 4.20 22.40
CA SER A 193 -9.65 4.62 23.78
C SER A 193 -9.57 3.44 24.76
N CYS A 194 -10.30 2.35 24.50
CA CYS A 194 -10.29 1.14 25.30
C CYS A 194 -8.91 0.46 25.32
N ALA A 195 -8.24 0.50 26.49
CA ALA A 195 -6.88 0.00 26.66
C ALA A 195 -6.73 -1.50 26.35
N ASP A 196 -7.72 -2.31 26.72
CA ASP A 196 -7.70 -3.75 26.49
C ASP A 196 -7.74 -4.08 24.99
N VAL A 197 -8.65 -3.42 24.25
CA VAL A 197 -8.74 -3.58 22.79
C VAL A 197 -7.46 -3.12 22.13
N ARG A 198 -6.98 -1.92 22.50
CA ARG A 198 -5.77 -1.32 21.97
C ARG A 198 -4.53 -2.20 22.14
N THR A 199 -4.39 -2.85 23.30
CA THR A 199 -3.25 -3.73 23.61
C THR A 199 -3.33 -5.04 22.83
N ARG A 200 -4.51 -5.66 22.77
CA ARG A 200 -4.73 -6.90 21.99
C ARG A 200 -4.47 -6.69 20.51
N VAL A 201 -5.04 -5.64 19.92
CA VAL A 201 -4.89 -5.33 18.49
C VAL A 201 -3.42 -5.07 18.13
N LEU A 202 -2.70 -4.31 18.98
CA LEU A 202 -1.26 -4.07 18.77
C LEU A 202 -0.44 -5.35 18.84
N ALA A 203 -0.71 -6.22 19.81
CA ALA A 203 0.00 -7.50 19.93
C ALA A 203 -0.21 -8.36 18.68
N CYS A 204 -1.44 -8.45 18.16
CA CYS A 204 -1.74 -9.15 16.92
C CYS A 204 -1.06 -8.52 15.70
N ALA A 205 -1.07 -7.19 15.59
CA ALA A 205 -0.43 -6.47 14.48
C ALA A 205 1.10 -6.67 14.47
N ASN A 206 1.74 -6.60 15.63
CA ASN A 206 3.18 -6.86 15.78
C ASN A 206 3.53 -8.31 15.44
N ALA A 207 2.76 -9.28 15.94
CA ALA A 207 2.97 -10.70 15.63
C ALA A 207 2.84 -10.98 14.13
N LEU A 208 1.83 -10.39 13.48
CA LEU A 208 1.65 -10.50 12.02
C LEU A 208 2.82 -9.86 11.25
N SER A 209 3.35 -8.74 11.73
CA SER A 209 4.52 -8.07 11.14
C SER A 209 5.80 -8.90 11.27
N GLU A 210 6.04 -9.51 12.43
CA GLU A 210 7.18 -10.41 12.66
C GLU A 210 7.08 -11.68 11.79
N ALA A 211 5.88 -12.24 11.66
CA ALA A 211 5.63 -13.36 10.77
C ALA A 211 5.87 -13.00 9.30
N LEU A 212 5.49 -11.79 8.87
CA LEU A 212 5.82 -11.30 7.52
C LEU A 212 7.32 -11.25 7.28
N ALA A 213 8.10 -10.70 8.21
CA ALA A 213 9.56 -10.66 8.10
C ALA A 213 10.17 -12.07 8.01
N THR A 214 9.67 -12.99 8.85
CA THR A 214 10.08 -14.40 8.84
C THR A 214 9.76 -15.08 7.51
N THR A 215 8.56 -14.87 6.98
CA THR A 215 8.12 -15.43 5.70
C THR A 215 8.94 -14.91 4.54
N VAL A 216 9.27 -13.61 4.52
CA VAL A 216 10.16 -13.04 3.48
C VAL A 216 11.54 -13.71 3.52
N HIS A 217 12.11 -13.89 4.72
CA HIS A 217 13.40 -14.57 4.86
C HIS A 217 13.37 -16.02 4.37
N LYS A 218 12.35 -16.78 4.78
CA LYS A 218 12.18 -18.18 4.35
C LYS A 218 11.88 -18.30 2.86
N THR A 219 11.12 -17.36 2.29
CA THR A 219 10.84 -17.27 0.85
C THR A 219 12.12 -17.00 0.05
N LYS A 220 12.97 -16.08 0.51
CA LYS A 220 14.29 -15.84 -0.09
C LYS A 220 15.14 -17.12 -0.05
N ARG A 221 15.18 -17.79 1.10
CA ARG A 221 15.93 -19.05 1.27
C ARG A 221 15.44 -20.15 0.32
N ALA A 222 14.12 -20.30 0.18
CA ALA A 222 13.51 -21.25 -0.74
C ALA A 222 13.87 -20.95 -2.20
N ALA A 223 13.88 -19.68 -2.61
CA ALA A 223 14.30 -19.27 -3.95
C ALA A 223 15.79 -19.55 -4.23
N GLN A 224 16.67 -19.29 -3.25
CA GLN A 224 18.12 -19.52 -3.39
C GLN A 224 18.50 -21.00 -3.42
N GLN A 225 17.76 -21.82 -2.70
CA GLN A 225 18.04 -23.25 -2.56
C GLN A 225 17.15 -24.13 -3.44
N PHE A 226 16.35 -23.53 -4.34
CA PHE A 226 15.45 -24.27 -5.21
C PHE A 226 16.23 -25.29 -6.06
N PRO A 227 15.82 -26.58 -6.12
CA PRO A 227 14.55 -27.17 -5.67
C PRO A 227 14.62 -27.92 -4.31
N SER A 228 15.17 -27.30 -3.26
CA SER A 228 15.18 -27.88 -1.90
C SER A 228 13.77 -27.97 -1.31
N VAL A 229 13.27 -29.20 -1.14
CA VAL A 229 11.93 -29.47 -0.56
C VAL A 229 11.82 -28.94 0.86
N THR A 230 12.87 -29.06 1.67
CA THR A 230 12.88 -28.55 3.05
C THR A 230 12.71 -27.04 3.08
N ALA A 231 13.46 -26.30 2.26
CA ALA A 231 13.38 -24.84 2.24
C ALA A 231 12.02 -24.35 1.72
N VAL A 232 11.46 -25.04 0.73
CA VAL A 232 10.11 -24.76 0.20
C VAL A 232 9.04 -25.05 1.24
N GLN A 233 9.14 -26.16 2.00
CA GLN A 233 8.18 -26.48 3.05
C GLN A 233 8.20 -25.46 4.18
N GLU A 234 9.38 -25.05 4.66
CA GLU A 234 9.49 -24.03 5.71
C GLU A 234 8.87 -22.69 5.29
N MET A 235 9.03 -22.32 4.01
CA MET A 235 8.38 -21.16 3.41
C MET A 235 6.85 -21.32 3.41
N VAL A 236 6.32 -22.45 2.95
CA VAL A 236 4.88 -22.75 2.97
C VAL A 236 4.32 -22.66 4.38
N ASP A 237 4.98 -23.28 5.35
CA ASP A 237 4.56 -23.25 6.76
C ASP A 237 4.46 -21.79 7.26
N SER A 238 5.47 -20.95 6.95
CA SER A 238 5.44 -19.55 7.34
C SER A 238 4.37 -18.71 6.65
N VAL A 239 3.98 -19.05 5.42
CA VAL A 239 2.85 -18.41 4.73
C VAL A 239 1.52 -18.80 5.37
N VAL A 240 1.41 -20.05 5.85
CA VAL A 240 0.22 -20.51 6.58
C VAL A 240 0.12 -19.81 7.95
N ASP A 241 1.24 -19.59 8.65
CA ASP A 241 1.27 -18.84 9.91
C ASP A 241 0.69 -17.42 9.75
N ILE A 242 0.98 -16.74 8.63
CA ILE A 242 0.39 -15.43 8.30
C ILE A 242 -1.15 -15.50 8.28
N SER A 243 -1.74 -16.56 7.73
CA SER A 243 -3.20 -16.74 7.70
C SER A 243 -3.80 -16.87 9.10
N HIS A 244 -3.13 -17.61 9.99
CA HIS A 244 -3.56 -17.76 11.38
C HIS A 244 -3.50 -16.42 12.13
N LEU A 245 -2.37 -15.70 12.04
CA LEU A 245 -2.20 -14.41 12.72
C LEU A 245 -3.13 -13.33 12.18
N ALA A 246 -3.40 -13.32 10.87
CA ALA A 246 -4.39 -12.45 10.26
C ALA A 246 -5.81 -12.74 10.77
N ARG A 247 -6.15 -14.01 10.98
CA ARG A 247 -7.43 -14.41 11.58
C ARG A 247 -7.52 -13.92 13.03
N ASP A 248 -6.46 -14.05 13.81
CA ASP A 248 -6.42 -13.59 15.19
C ASP A 248 -6.58 -12.06 15.29
N LEU A 249 -5.88 -11.31 14.44
CA LEU A 249 -6.06 -9.86 14.31
C LEU A 249 -7.51 -9.50 13.98
N LYS A 250 -8.13 -10.18 13.01
CA LYS A 250 -9.54 -9.98 12.68
C LYS A 250 -10.46 -10.25 13.86
N MET A 251 -10.21 -11.32 14.63
CA MET A 251 -11.03 -11.65 15.80
C MET A 251 -10.82 -10.64 16.94
N SER A 252 -9.62 -10.07 17.07
CA SER A 252 -9.33 -9.01 18.06
C SER A 252 -10.12 -7.71 17.83
N LEU A 253 -10.53 -7.47 16.58
CA LEU A 253 -11.32 -6.30 16.14
C LEU A 253 -12.83 -6.51 16.23
N LYS A 254 -13.30 -7.75 16.41
CA LYS A 254 -14.73 -8.01 16.56
C LYS A 254 -15.19 -7.50 17.92
N ILE A 255 -16.18 -6.61 17.88
CA ILE A 255 -16.89 -6.17 19.08
C ILE A 255 -17.60 -7.41 19.63
N VAL A 256 -17.19 -7.87 20.81
CA VAL A 256 -17.99 -8.82 21.59
C VAL A 256 -19.17 -8.01 22.12
N THR A 257 -20.28 -8.04 21.40
CA THR A 257 -21.57 -7.70 21.99
C THR A 257 -21.84 -8.73 23.08
N GLN A 258 -21.56 -8.36 24.32
CA GLN A 258 -22.14 -9.03 25.49
C GLN A 258 -23.61 -8.63 25.62
#